data_AF-A0A1Q9MZA9-F1
#
_entry.id   AF-A0A1Q9MZA9-F1
#
_cell.length_a   1.000
_cell.length_b   1.000
_cell.length_c   1.000
_cell.angle_alpha   90.00
_cell.angle_beta   90.00
_cell.angle_gamma   90.00
#
_symmetry.space_group_name_H-M   'P 1'
#
loop_
_entity.id
_entity.type
_entity.pdbx_description
1 polymer ?
#
loop_
_entity_poly.entity_id
_entity_poly.type
_entity_poly.pdbx_seq_one_letter_code
_entity_poly.pdbx_strand_id
1 'polypeptide(L)'
;MSVAGQIATIFELGVGIFIEIIAIQLFLRYRNKKNRSIILLAIATAIFGVSAFCSFTARFLVHYLDFVGTADPTMNYITALFLNDRLALICDSLGFLAFYLFANEVFGVGKSKVLVILMAFFSSTLVVFMFWDPANINLNAICFVCILVYGLLVTIPIIVRSKRAQTHIEDPIFRIAYSIVRYMTYCFILTFLMFILDQVLMGFNLEFNIFYYMGWIFTILVGLFGYLGYLLPNWFRNIISKK
;
A
#
# COMPACT_ATOMS: atom_id res chain seq x y z
N MET A 1 -23.42 3.92 14.61
CA MET A 1 -22.12 3.26 14.34
C MET A 1 -22.12 1.89 15.02
N SER A 2 -21.84 0.81 14.29
CA SER A 2 -21.58 -0.48 14.92
C SER A 2 -20.24 -0.41 15.67
N VAL A 3 -20.09 -1.16 16.76
CA VAL A 3 -18.83 -1.24 17.51
C VAL A 3 -17.69 -1.67 16.57
N ALA A 4 -17.97 -2.58 15.64
CA ALA A 4 -17.02 -3.03 14.62
C ALA A 4 -16.51 -1.90 13.72
N GLY A 5 -17.40 -1.00 13.26
CA GLY A 5 -17.00 0.16 12.46
C GLY A 5 -16.04 1.10 13.21
N GLN A 6 -16.25 1.31 14.51
CA GLN A 6 -15.35 2.16 15.31
C GLN A 6 -13.96 1.57 15.44
N ILE A 7 -13.91 0.27 15.73
CA ILE A 7 -12.67 -0.47 15.84
C ILE A 7 -11.92 -0.41 14.51
N ALA A 8 -12.62 -0.62 13.40
CA ALA A 8 -12.05 -0.56 12.06
C ALA A 8 -11.46 0.82 11.72
N THR A 9 -12.18 1.91 11.98
CA THR A 9 -11.70 3.28 11.73
C THR A 9 -10.49 3.63 12.60
N ILE A 10 -10.50 3.28 13.89
CA ILE A 10 -9.34 3.50 14.78
C ILE A 10 -8.13 2.68 14.32
N PHE A 11 -8.37 1.45 13.86
CA PHE A 11 -7.32 0.57 13.37
C PHE A 11 -6.64 1.12 12.12
N GLU A 12 -7.42 1.62 11.15
CA GLU A 12 -6.89 2.29 9.94
C GLU A 12 -6.03 3.50 10.27
N LEU A 13 -6.50 4.36 11.19
CA LEU A 13 -5.74 5.51 11.66
C LEU A 13 -4.38 5.09 12.26
N GLY A 14 -4.39 4.04 13.08
CA GLY A 14 -3.17 3.47 13.65
C GLY A 14 -2.21 2.95 12.58
N VAL A 15 -2.73 2.27 11.55
CA VAL A 15 -1.94 1.80 10.40
C VAL A 15 -1.33 2.97 9.64
N GLY A 16 -2.11 3.99 9.28
CA GLY A 16 -1.64 5.19 8.59
C GLY A 16 -0.51 5.89 9.34
N ILE A 17 -0.69 6.12 10.65
CA ILE A 17 0.35 6.71 11.52
C ILE A 17 1.61 5.85 11.52
N PHE A 18 1.47 4.53 11.67
CA PHE A 18 2.62 3.63 11.69
C PHE A 18 3.41 3.65 10.38
N ILE A 19 2.72 3.60 9.24
CA ILE A 19 3.34 3.63 7.92
C ILE A 19 4.04 4.97 7.66
N GLU A 20 3.44 6.10 8.06
CA GLU A 20 4.10 7.40 7.96
C GLU A 20 5.34 7.53 8.85
N ILE A 21 5.30 6.98 10.07
CA ILE A 21 6.51 6.93 10.92
C ILE A 21 7.63 6.22 10.17
N ILE A 22 7.34 5.10 9.49
CA ILE A 22 8.33 4.40 8.67
C ILE A 22 8.81 5.25 7.49
N ALA A 23 7.90 5.92 6.79
CA ALA A 23 8.25 6.80 5.68
C ALA A 23 9.18 7.94 6.13
N ILE A 24 8.91 8.55 7.29
CA ILE A 24 9.75 9.57 7.91
C ILE A 24 11.14 8.99 8.23
N GLN A 25 11.23 7.79 8.80
CA GLN A 25 12.53 7.15 9.10
C GLN A 25 13.34 6.88 7.82
N LEU A 26 12.68 6.44 6.74
CA LEU A 26 13.31 6.28 5.41
C LEU A 26 13.82 7.62 4.89
N PHE A 27 13.01 8.68 5.00
CA PHE A 27 13.39 10.02 4.58
C PHE A 27 14.59 10.58 5.37
N LEU A 28 14.60 10.41 6.70
CA LEU A 28 15.72 10.81 7.54
C LEU A 28 16.99 10.05 7.17
N ARG A 29 16.90 8.76 6.84
CA ARG A 29 18.05 8.02 6.31
C ARG A 29 18.52 8.58 4.98
N TYR A 30 17.59 8.91 4.07
CA TYR A 30 17.94 9.53 2.80
C TYR A 30 18.70 10.84 3.00
N ARG A 31 18.29 11.70 3.96
CA ARG A 31 19.02 12.94 4.25
C ARG A 31 20.49 12.69 4.59
N ASN A 32 20.79 11.59 5.26
CA ASN A 32 22.15 11.22 5.67
C ASN A 32 22.96 10.52 4.56
N LYS A 33 22.33 9.65 3.76
CA LYS A 33 23.02 8.81 2.76
C LYS A 33 22.93 9.34 1.32
N LYS A 34 21.98 10.25 1.05
CA LYS A 34 21.68 10.82 -0.28
C LYS A 34 21.46 9.77 -1.39
N ASN A 35 21.02 8.57 -1.03
CA ASN A 35 20.76 7.49 -1.98
C ASN A 35 19.35 7.59 -2.57
N ARG A 36 19.27 7.69 -3.91
CA ARG A 36 18.02 7.80 -4.67
C ARG A 36 17.01 6.68 -4.37
N SER A 37 17.46 5.44 -4.19
CA SER A 37 16.53 4.33 -3.93
C SER A 37 15.89 4.42 -2.54
N ILE A 38 16.57 4.99 -1.54
CA ILE A 38 15.96 5.25 -0.23
C ILE A 38 14.82 6.27 -0.33
N ILE A 39 15.01 7.37 -1.08
CA ILE A 39 13.95 8.38 -1.21
C ILE A 39 12.78 7.87 -2.04
N LEU A 40 13.01 7.06 -3.07
CA LEU A 40 11.93 6.44 -3.84
C LEU A 40 11.10 5.48 -2.97
N LEU A 41 11.74 4.69 -2.11
CA LEU A 41 11.04 3.85 -1.14
C LEU A 41 10.28 4.70 -0.12
N ALA A 42 10.90 5.76 0.42
CA ALA A 42 10.24 6.68 1.34
C ALA A 42 8.99 7.32 0.75
N ILE A 43 9.06 7.78 -0.51
CA ILE A 43 7.93 8.35 -1.24
C ILE A 43 6.84 7.31 -1.45
N ALA A 44 7.18 6.10 -1.90
CA ALA A 44 6.21 5.03 -2.07
C ALA A 44 5.50 4.71 -0.74
N THR A 45 6.27 4.53 0.34
CA THR A 45 5.73 4.26 1.68
C THR A 45 4.84 5.40 2.18
N ALA A 46 5.23 6.67 2.00
CA ALA A 46 4.40 7.82 2.35
C ALA A 46 3.10 7.83 1.55
N ILE A 47 3.15 7.56 0.23
CA ILE A 47 1.92 7.53 -0.58
C ILE A 47 0.96 6.42 -0.10
N PHE A 48 1.48 5.24 0.28
CA PHE A 48 0.65 4.20 0.89
C PHE A 48 0.14 4.56 2.29
N GLY A 49 0.90 5.33 3.08
CA GLY A 49 0.44 5.87 4.37
C GLY A 49 -0.70 6.88 4.19
N VAL A 50 -0.56 7.80 3.22
CA VAL A 50 -1.62 8.73 2.79
C VAL A 50 -2.85 7.98 2.31
N SER A 51 -2.69 6.88 1.55
CA SER A 51 -3.81 6.02 1.14
C SER A 51 -4.62 5.53 2.35
N ALA A 52 -3.93 5.04 3.39
CA ALA A 52 -4.59 4.62 4.63
C ALA A 52 -5.33 5.77 5.32
N PHE A 53 -4.77 7.00 5.33
CA PHE A 53 -5.49 8.16 5.85
C PHE A 53 -6.69 8.56 5.00
N CYS A 54 -6.63 8.43 3.69
CA CYS A 54 -7.77 8.66 2.82
C CYS A 54 -8.90 7.68 3.12
N SER A 55 -8.59 6.39 3.34
CA SER A 55 -9.57 5.37 3.73
C SER A 55 -10.14 5.64 5.14
N PHE A 56 -9.29 5.99 6.12
CA PHE A 56 -9.74 6.44 7.43
C PHE A 56 -10.71 7.64 7.33
N THR A 57 -10.33 8.65 6.54
CA THR A 57 -11.11 9.88 6.37
C THR A 57 -12.46 9.57 5.73
N ALA A 58 -12.50 8.65 4.75
CA ALA A 58 -13.72 8.15 4.15
C ALA A 58 -14.71 7.66 5.21
N ARG A 59 -14.29 6.68 6.02
CA ARG A 59 -15.13 6.07 7.04
C ARG A 59 -15.52 7.05 8.14
N PHE A 60 -14.58 7.88 8.57
CA PHE A 60 -14.86 8.93 9.55
C PHE A 60 -15.94 9.89 9.05
N LEU A 61 -15.88 10.31 7.78
CA LEU A 61 -16.88 11.18 7.18
C LEU A 61 -18.25 10.52 7.04
N VAL A 62 -18.34 9.24 6.62
CA VAL A 62 -19.63 8.49 6.62
C VAL A 62 -20.29 8.63 7.98
N HIS A 63 -19.55 8.32 9.04
CA HIS A 63 -20.09 8.29 10.40
C HIS A 63 -20.41 9.66 10.98
N TYR A 64 -19.58 10.66 10.66
CA TYR A 64 -19.85 12.03 11.07
C TYR A 64 -21.16 12.54 10.44
N LEU A 65 -21.40 12.25 9.16
CA LEU A 65 -22.62 12.65 8.46
C LEU A 65 -23.86 11.93 9.01
N ASP A 66 -23.75 10.63 9.30
CA ASP A 66 -24.80 9.87 9.98
C ASP A 66 -25.16 10.49 11.34
N PHE A 67 -24.16 10.94 12.10
CA PHE A 67 -24.33 11.54 13.42
C PHE A 67 -25.00 12.91 13.38
N VAL A 68 -24.61 13.77 12.43
CA VAL A 68 -25.14 15.14 12.30
C VAL A 68 -26.54 15.17 11.66
N GLY A 69 -27.01 14.05 11.11
CA GLY A 69 -28.36 13.91 10.55
C GLY A 69 -28.57 14.71 9.26
N THR A 70 -27.50 15.23 8.67
CA THR A 70 -27.53 15.91 7.37
C THR A 70 -27.52 14.86 6.26
N ALA A 71 -28.69 14.29 5.98
CA ALA A 71 -28.93 13.42 4.83
C ALA A 71 -29.06 14.24 3.52
N ASP A 72 -28.38 15.39 3.40
CA ASP A 72 -28.50 16.22 2.22
C ASP A 72 -27.81 15.50 1.03
N PRO A 73 -28.57 15.05 0.02
CA PRO A 73 -28.03 14.36 -1.14
C PRO A 73 -27.08 15.24 -1.98
N THR A 74 -27.07 16.55 -1.72
CA THR A 74 -26.20 17.53 -2.37
C THR A 74 -24.88 17.78 -1.63
N MET A 75 -24.56 17.01 -0.57
CA MET A 75 -23.20 16.93 0.00
C MET A 75 -22.22 16.25 -0.97
N ASN A 76 -21.95 17.01 -2.04
CA ASN A 76 -20.78 17.16 -2.88
C ASN A 76 -20.02 15.90 -3.26
N TYR A 77 -19.81 15.77 -4.57
CA TYR A 77 -18.83 14.92 -5.23
C TYR A 77 -17.54 14.64 -4.42
N ILE A 78 -17.01 15.62 -3.69
CA ILE A 78 -15.87 15.48 -2.77
C ILE A 78 -16.14 14.43 -1.69
N THR A 79 -17.29 14.48 -1.01
CA THR A 79 -17.71 13.46 -0.05
C THR A 79 -17.79 12.10 -0.72
N ALA A 80 -18.40 11.97 -1.90
CA ALA A 80 -18.48 10.70 -2.64
C ALA A 80 -17.11 10.11 -3.04
N LEU A 81 -16.08 10.95 -3.20
CA LEU A 81 -14.70 10.52 -3.47
C LEU A 81 -13.99 9.97 -2.25
N PHE A 82 -14.25 10.56 -1.09
CA PHE A 82 -13.80 10.00 0.17
C PHE A 82 -14.62 8.73 0.49
N LEU A 83 -15.96 8.82 0.56
CA LEU A 83 -16.89 7.80 1.05
C LEU A 83 -16.72 6.37 0.47
N ASN A 84 -16.14 6.22 -0.73
CA ASN A 84 -15.96 4.91 -1.38
C ASN A 84 -14.51 4.44 -1.49
N ASP A 85 -13.59 4.95 -0.65
CA ASP A 85 -12.16 4.61 -0.64
C ASP A 85 -11.41 4.93 -1.96
N ARG A 86 -12.02 5.69 -2.88
CA ARG A 86 -11.47 5.91 -4.22
C ARG A 86 -10.19 6.72 -4.20
N LEU A 87 -10.11 7.73 -3.35
CA LEU A 87 -8.88 8.49 -3.19
C LEU A 87 -7.74 7.61 -2.64
N ALA A 88 -8.05 6.67 -1.75
CA ALA A 88 -7.08 5.68 -1.27
C ALA A 88 -6.57 4.81 -2.42
N LEU A 89 -7.47 4.28 -3.27
CA LEU A 89 -7.09 3.48 -4.44
C LEU A 89 -6.25 4.27 -5.47
N ILE A 90 -6.53 5.56 -5.64
CA ILE A 90 -5.70 6.46 -6.46
C ILE A 90 -4.30 6.58 -5.84
N CYS A 91 -4.22 6.82 -4.53
CA CYS A 91 -2.95 6.84 -3.81
C CYS A 91 -2.21 5.52 -3.97
N ASP A 92 -2.87 4.37 -3.83
CA ASP A 92 -2.24 3.05 -4.03
C ASP A 92 -1.65 2.89 -5.43
N SER A 93 -2.36 3.33 -6.46
CA SER A 93 -1.88 3.29 -7.84
C SER A 93 -0.60 4.12 -8.05
N LEU A 94 -0.56 5.33 -7.46
CA LEU A 94 0.62 6.20 -7.45
C LEU A 94 1.75 5.64 -6.59
N GLY A 95 1.40 4.99 -5.48
CA GLY A 95 2.34 4.30 -4.59
C GLY A 95 3.05 3.17 -5.33
N PHE A 96 2.31 2.38 -6.12
CA PHE A 96 2.89 1.35 -6.98
C PHE A 96 3.78 1.91 -8.08
N LEU A 97 3.45 3.07 -8.66
CA LEU A 97 4.32 3.74 -9.62
C LEU A 97 5.65 4.14 -8.97
N ALA A 98 5.60 4.78 -7.79
CA ALA A 98 6.81 5.14 -7.03
C ALA A 98 7.61 3.88 -6.61
N PHE A 99 6.90 2.83 -6.19
CA PHE A 99 7.50 1.56 -5.81
C PHE A 99 8.15 0.84 -6.99
N TYR A 100 7.60 0.96 -8.19
CA TYR A 100 8.23 0.48 -9.41
C TYR A 100 9.52 1.23 -9.73
N LEU A 101 9.54 2.56 -9.58
CA LEU A 101 10.77 3.34 -9.77
C LEU A 101 11.85 2.90 -8.79
N PHE A 102 11.49 2.67 -7.52
CA PHE A 102 12.37 2.06 -6.53
C PHE A 102 12.87 0.68 -6.98
N ALA A 103 11.97 -0.20 -7.41
CA ALA A 103 12.28 -1.55 -7.83
C ALA A 103 13.21 -1.58 -9.04
N ASN A 104 13.02 -0.67 -9.98
CA ASN A 104 13.89 -0.53 -11.14
C ASN A 104 15.29 -0.04 -10.75
N GLU A 105 15.40 0.90 -9.82
CA GLU A 105 16.68 1.41 -9.32
C GLU A 105 17.48 0.33 -8.58
N VAL A 106 16.83 -0.50 -7.75
CA VAL A 106 17.51 -1.48 -6.91
C VAL A 106 17.73 -2.82 -7.61
N PHE A 107 16.73 -3.30 -8.36
CA PHE A 107 16.71 -4.66 -8.91
C PHE A 107 16.83 -4.71 -10.43
N GLY A 108 16.83 -3.56 -11.11
CA GLY A 108 16.87 -3.50 -12.57
C GLY A 108 15.64 -4.16 -13.22
N VAL A 109 14.48 -4.05 -12.57
CA VAL A 109 13.23 -4.73 -12.94
C VAL A 109 12.72 -4.36 -14.34
N GLY A 110 13.13 -3.22 -14.89
CA GLY A 110 12.96 -2.96 -16.31
C GLY A 110 13.32 -1.53 -16.67
N LYS A 111 14.34 -1.35 -17.53
CA LYS A 111 14.67 -0.04 -18.12
C LYS A 111 13.65 0.45 -19.15
N SER A 112 12.55 -0.29 -19.33
CA SER A 112 11.58 -0.02 -20.39
C SER A 112 10.75 1.20 -20.04
N LYS A 113 11.06 2.33 -20.71
CA LYS A 113 10.22 3.54 -20.68
C LYS A 113 8.77 3.23 -21.03
N VAL A 114 8.53 2.21 -21.87
CA VAL A 114 7.19 1.74 -22.24
C VAL A 114 6.43 1.22 -21.03
N LEU A 115 7.07 0.47 -20.12
CA LEU A 115 6.40 -0.03 -18.93
C LEU A 115 5.99 1.12 -18.01
N VAL A 116 6.85 2.12 -17.79
CA VAL A 116 6.48 3.34 -17.04
C VAL A 116 5.29 4.05 -17.67
N ILE A 117 5.26 4.20 -18.99
CA ILE A 117 4.16 4.85 -19.71
C ILE A 117 2.87 4.05 -19.57
N LEU A 118 2.92 2.73 -19.77
CA LEU A 118 1.77 1.85 -19.56
C LEU A 118 1.26 1.93 -18.13
N MET A 119 2.18 2.01 -17.16
CA MET A 119 1.84 2.09 -15.76
C MET A 119 1.18 3.44 -15.40
N ALA A 120 1.70 4.54 -15.93
CA ALA A 120 1.09 5.86 -15.79
C ALA A 120 -0.28 5.93 -16.47
N PHE A 121 -0.40 5.39 -17.68
CA PHE A 121 -1.67 5.32 -18.42
C PHE A 121 -2.72 4.48 -17.70
N PHE A 122 -2.32 3.33 -17.15
CA PHE A 122 -3.22 2.48 -16.36
C PHE A 122 -3.67 3.20 -15.09
N SER A 123 -2.76 3.87 -14.38
CA SER A 123 -3.08 4.67 -13.20
C SER A 123 -4.06 5.80 -13.55
N SER A 124 -3.84 6.54 -14.65
CA SER A 124 -4.76 7.61 -15.09
C SER A 124 -6.11 7.07 -15.55
N THR A 125 -6.15 5.89 -16.18
CA THR A 125 -7.40 5.25 -16.60
C THR A 125 -8.20 4.78 -15.40
N LEU A 126 -7.53 4.19 -14.39
CA LEU A 126 -8.16 3.80 -13.13
C LEU A 126 -8.74 5.01 -12.42
N VAL A 127 -8.00 6.12 -12.35
CA VAL A 127 -8.49 7.40 -11.83
C VAL A 127 -9.79 7.77 -12.56
N VAL A 128 -9.80 7.89 -13.89
CA VAL A 128 -11.01 8.25 -14.67
C VAL A 128 -12.17 7.28 -14.43
N PHE A 129 -11.90 5.98 -14.40
CA PHE A 129 -12.90 4.94 -14.16
C PHE A 129 -13.51 5.06 -12.76
N MET A 130 -12.69 5.38 -11.75
CA MET A 130 -13.14 5.69 -10.39
C MET A 130 -13.93 7.00 -10.30
N PHE A 131 -14.04 7.82 -11.34
CA PHE A 131 -14.93 8.99 -11.33
C PHE A 131 -16.23 8.77 -12.10
N TRP A 132 -16.37 7.64 -12.80
CA TRP A 132 -17.48 7.40 -13.73
C TRP A 132 -18.82 7.11 -13.02
N ASP A 133 -18.82 6.20 -12.05
CA ASP A 133 -20.04 5.82 -11.32
C ASP A 133 -19.76 5.68 -9.81
N PRO A 134 -19.91 6.75 -9.00
CA PRO A 134 -19.66 6.75 -7.56
C PRO A 134 -20.55 5.82 -6.74
N ALA A 135 -21.74 5.45 -7.21
CA ALA A 135 -22.67 4.63 -6.43
C ALA A 135 -22.40 3.12 -6.54
N ASN A 136 -21.55 2.71 -7.48
CA ASN A 136 -21.35 1.30 -7.81
C ASN A 136 -20.27 0.64 -6.93
N ILE A 137 -20.70 -0.12 -5.92
CA ILE A 137 -19.82 -0.85 -4.99
C ILE A 137 -18.99 -1.92 -5.72
N ASN A 138 -19.53 -2.57 -6.77
CA ASN A 138 -18.80 -3.58 -7.53
C ASN A 138 -17.57 -2.98 -8.25
N LEU A 139 -17.59 -1.68 -8.51
CA LEU A 139 -16.47 -0.96 -9.11
C LEU A 139 -15.23 -0.98 -8.20
N ASN A 140 -15.42 -0.94 -6.88
CA ASN A 140 -14.31 -0.96 -5.93
C ASN A 140 -13.57 -2.31 -5.97
N ALA A 141 -14.31 -3.43 -5.96
CA ALA A 141 -13.72 -4.76 -6.10
C ALA A 141 -12.92 -4.89 -7.40
N ILE A 142 -13.48 -4.40 -8.52
CA ILE A 142 -12.78 -4.37 -9.82
C ILE A 142 -11.51 -3.53 -9.73
N CYS A 143 -11.57 -2.35 -9.11
CA CYS A 143 -10.40 -1.48 -8.94
C CYS A 143 -9.30 -2.14 -8.10
N PHE A 144 -9.63 -2.82 -7.01
CA PHE A 144 -8.66 -3.59 -6.23
C PHE A 144 -8.03 -4.72 -7.06
N VAL A 145 -8.81 -5.44 -7.87
CA VAL A 145 -8.28 -6.46 -8.81
C VAL A 145 -7.33 -5.83 -9.82
N CYS A 146 -7.71 -4.70 -10.41
CA CYS A 146 -6.89 -3.97 -11.35
C CYS A 146 -5.56 -3.51 -10.72
N ILE A 147 -5.61 -2.95 -9.51
CA ILE A 147 -4.42 -2.53 -8.75
C ILE A 147 -3.56 -3.74 -8.38
N LEU A 148 -4.15 -4.89 -8.01
CA LEU A 148 -3.40 -6.11 -7.77
C LEU A 148 -2.67 -6.58 -9.04
N VAL A 149 -3.36 -6.71 -10.16
CA VAL A 149 -2.75 -7.12 -11.45
C VAL A 149 -1.62 -6.17 -11.83
N TYR A 150 -1.85 -4.88 -11.68
CA TYR A 150 -0.85 -3.84 -11.87
C TYR A 150 0.35 -4.00 -10.92
N GLY A 151 0.10 -4.22 -9.63
CA GLY A 151 1.12 -4.48 -8.62
C GLY A 151 1.90 -5.76 -8.89
N LEU A 152 1.30 -6.80 -9.47
CA LEU A 152 1.97 -8.04 -9.85
C LEU A 152 3.07 -7.83 -10.89
N LEU A 153 2.88 -6.87 -11.82
CA LEU A 153 3.92 -6.50 -12.80
C LEU A 153 5.19 -5.96 -12.14
N VAL A 154 5.08 -5.37 -10.93
CA VAL A 154 6.20 -4.82 -10.16
C VAL A 154 6.74 -5.85 -9.17
N THR A 155 5.86 -6.49 -8.43
CA THR A 155 6.16 -7.36 -7.29
C THR A 155 6.76 -8.70 -7.72
N ILE A 156 6.25 -9.33 -8.80
CA ILE A 156 6.79 -10.61 -9.28
C ILE A 156 8.28 -10.49 -9.66
N PRO A 157 8.70 -9.49 -10.47
CA PRO A 157 10.11 -9.30 -10.74
C PRO A 157 10.98 -9.08 -9.50
N ILE A 158 10.50 -8.34 -8.49
CA ILE A 158 11.23 -8.15 -7.22
C ILE A 158 11.42 -9.48 -6.51
N ILE A 159 10.38 -10.32 -6.43
CA ILE A 159 10.46 -11.65 -5.81
C ILE A 159 11.53 -12.50 -6.50
N VAL A 160 11.50 -12.56 -7.83
CA VAL A 160 12.46 -13.35 -8.62
C VAL A 160 13.88 -12.82 -8.45
N ARG A 161 14.08 -11.50 -8.58
CA ARG A 161 15.39 -10.86 -8.48
C ARG A 161 15.95 -10.96 -7.06
N SER A 162 15.13 -10.78 -6.03
CA SER A 162 15.54 -10.93 -4.63
C SER A 162 15.95 -12.36 -4.33
N LYS A 163 15.18 -13.35 -4.81
CA LYS A 163 15.54 -14.78 -4.66
C LYS A 163 16.86 -15.09 -5.37
N ARG A 164 17.07 -14.57 -6.58
CA ARG A 164 18.34 -14.76 -7.31
C ARG A 164 19.51 -14.07 -6.62
N ALA A 165 19.35 -12.83 -6.14
CA ALA A 165 20.40 -12.12 -5.41
C ALA A 165 20.79 -12.89 -4.13
N GLN A 166 19.81 -13.43 -3.41
CA GLN A 166 20.02 -14.21 -2.20
C GLN A 166 20.98 -15.39 -2.40
N THR A 167 20.96 -16.07 -3.55
CA THR A 167 21.82 -17.23 -3.82
C THR A 167 23.25 -16.88 -4.22
N HIS A 168 23.52 -15.62 -4.59
CA HIS A 168 24.84 -15.18 -5.10
C HIS A 168 25.60 -14.29 -4.10
N ILE A 169 24.99 -13.95 -2.97
CA ILE A 169 25.59 -13.08 -1.96
C ILE A 169 26.24 -13.94 -0.87
N GLU A 170 27.53 -13.71 -0.66
CA GLU A 170 28.32 -14.37 0.39
C GLU A 170 27.95 -13.86 1.79
N ASP A 171 27.77 -12.54 1.94
CA ASP A 171 27.46 -11.92 3.22
C ASP A 171 26.06 -12.33 3.73
N PRO A 172 25.97 -13.01 4.89
CA PRO A 172 24.70 -13.50 5.43
C PRO A 172 23.73 -12.38 5.80
N ILE A 173 24.22 -11.19 6.18
CA ILE A 173 23.38 -10.04 6.53
C ILE A 173 22.61 -9.59 5.30
N PHE A 174 23.29 -9.43 4.16
CA PHE A 174 22.64 -9.05 2.92
C PHE A 174 21.72 -10.17 2.39
N ARG A 175 22.10 -11.44 2.56
CA ARG A 175 21.21 -12.58 2.22
C ARG A 175 19.88 -12.53 2.97
N ILE A 176 19.91 -12.21 4.26
CA ILE A 176 18.71 -12.03 5.09
C ILE A 176 17.93 -10.80 4.62
N ALA A 177 18.61 -9.69 4.32
CA ALA A 177 17.99 -8.47 3.80
C ALA A 177 17.13 -8.74 2.54
N TYR A 178 17.70 -9.42 1.54
CA TYR A 178 16.96 -9.81 0.32
C TYR A 178 15.79 -10.76 0.61
N SER A 179 15.93 -11.65 1.60
CA SER A 179 14.82 -12.50 2.04
C SER A 179 13.67 -11.69 2.62
N ILE A 180 13.98 -10.69 3.46
CA ILE A 180 12.99 -9.79 4.06
C ILE A 180 12.29 -8.96 2.98
N VAL A 181 13.02 -8.43 2.00
CA VAL A 181 12.40 -7.72 0.86
C VAL A 181 11.48 -8.63 0.05
N ARG A 182 11.82 -9.91 -0.10
CA ARG A 182 10.92 -10.89 -0.72
C ARG A 182 9.64 -11.08 0.11
N TYR A 183 9.75 -11.23 1.44
CA TYR A 183 8.58 -11.34 2.33
C TYR A 183 7.72 -10.08 2.33
N MET A 184 8.33 -8.90 2.36
CA MET A 184 7.65 -7.61 2.15
C MET A 184 6.78 -7.66 0.89
N THR A 185 7.34 -8.16 -0.21
CA THR A 185 6.66 -8.22 -1.50
C THR A 185 5.49 -9.21 -1.50
N TYR A 186 5.61 -10.34 -0.79
CA TYR A 186 4.48 -11.25 -0.58
C TYR A 186 3.37 -10.60 0.27
N CYS A 187 3.73 -9.89 1.35
CA CYS A 187 2.75 -9.15 2.16
C CYS A 187 2.04 -8.07 1.32
N PHE A 188 2.74 -7.44 0.37
CA PHE A 188 2.11 -6.51 -0.58
C PHE A 188 1.01 -7.17 -1.39
N ILE A 189 1.29 -8.33 -2.00
CA ILE A 189 0.30 -9.10 -2.77
C ILE A 189 -0.88 -9.52 -1.87
N LEU A 190 -0.58 -10.02 -0.68
CA LEU A 190 -1.60 -10.46 0.28
C LEU A 190 -2.49 -9.31 0.74
N THR A 191 -1.97 -8.09 0.90
CA THR A 191 -2.76 -6.90 1.26
C THR A 191 -3.94 -6.72 0.29
N PHE A 192 -3.64 -6.68 -1.01
CA PHE A 192 -4.69 -6.50 -2.02
C PHE A 192 -5.58 -7.73 -2.18
N LEU A 193 -5.05 -8.94 -2.05
CA LEU A 193 -5.88 -10.15 -2.04
C LEU A 193 -6.90 -10.14 -0.89
N MET A 194 -6.48 -9.74 0.31
CA MET A 194 -7.38 -9.65 1.45
C MET A 194 -8.45 -8.57 1.24
N PHE A 195 -8.10 -7.40 0.70
CA PHE A 195 -9.10 -6.38 0.38
C PHE A 195 -10.05 -6.80 -0.74
N ILE A 196 -9.60 -7.55 -1.75
CA ILE A 196 -10.52 -8.11 -2.77
C ILE A 196 -11.53 -9.06 -2.12
N LEU A 197 -11.06 -9.96 -1.25
CA LEU A 197 -11.96 -10.88 -0.52
C LEU A 197 -12.93 -10.12 0.38
N ASP A 198 -12.46 -9.09 1.07
CA ASP A 198 -13.30 -8.19 1.86
C ASP A 198 -14.40 -7.54 1.00
N GLN A 199 -14.05 -6.95 -0.15
CA GLN A 199 -15.03 -6.33 -1.05
C GLN A 199 -16.05 -7.33 -1.61
N VAL A 200 -15.63 -8.56 -1.91
CA VAL A 200 -16.56 -9.63 -2.31
C VAL A 200 -17.55 -9.93 -1.19
N LEU A 201 -17.08 -10.05 0.07
CA LEU A 201 -17.94 -10.30 1.22
C LEU A 201 -18.83 -9.12 1.59
N MET A 202 -18.40 -7.89 1.37
CA MET A 202 -19.24 -6.70 1.52
C MET A 202 -20.47 -6.75 0.61
N GLY A 203 -20.34 -7.32 -0.60
CA GLY A 203 -21.48 -7.58 -1.49
C GLY A 203 -22.55 -8.52 -0.90
N PHE A 204 -22.22 -9.27 0.15
CA PHE A 204 -23.15 -10.11 0.93
C PHE A 204 -23.56 -9.46 2.27
N ASN A 205 -23.38 -8.13 2.41
CA ASN A 205 -23.66 -7.35 3.63
C ASN A 205 -22.80 -7.77 4.85
N LEU A 206 -21.61 -8.35 4.62
CA LEU A 206 -20.65 -8.69 5.67
C LEU A 206 -19.57 -7.61 5.78
N GLU A 207 -19.93 -6.50 6.41
CA GLU A 207 -19.01 -5.38 6.67
C GLU A 207 -17.93 -5.74 7.71
N PHE A 208 -16.73 -5.19 7.54
CA PHE A 208 -15.61 -5.31 8.51
C PHE A 208 -15.29 -6.77 8.91
N ASN A 209 -15.22 -7.66 7.92
CA ASN A 209 -14.90 -9.06 8.13
C ASN A 209 -13.39 -9.27 8.43
N ILE A 210 -12.99 -10.51 8.69
CA ILE A 210 -11.60 -10.84 9.04
C ILE A 210 -10.59 -10.42 7.96
N PHE A 211 -10.97 -10.47 6.68
CA PHE A 211 -10.06 -10.15 5.58
C PHE A 211 -9.71 -8.66 5.56
N TYR A 212 -10.66 -7.79 5.89
CA TYR A 212 -10.39 -6.36 6.06
C TYR A 212 -9.23 -6.10 7.04
N TYR A 213 -9.31 -6.69 8.25
CA TYR A 213 -8.25 -6.53 9.25
C TYR A 213 -6.93 -7.17 8.82
N MET A 214 -6.99 -8.33 8.16
CA MET A 214 -5.80 -8.98 7.61
C MET A 214 -5.10 -8.14 6.54
N GLY A 215 -5.84 -7.46 5.66
CA GLY A 215 -5.28 -6.55 4.65
C GLY A 215 -4.44 -5.44 5.30
N TRP A 216 -4.98 -4.81 6.33
CA TRP A 216 -4.26 -3.79 7.11
C TRP A 216 -3.06 -4.35 7.89
N ILE A 217 -3.16 -5.56 8.47
CA ILE A 217 -2.00 -6.22 9.10
C ILE A 217 -0.88 -6.47 8.09
N PHE A 218 -1.21 -6.96 6.89
CA PHE A 218 -0.22 -7.14 5.83
C PHE A 218 0.39 -5.81 5.38
N THR A 219 -0.39 -4.71 5.37
CA THR A 219 0.12 -3.35 5.11
C THR A 219 1.16 -2.93 6.14
N ILE A 220 0.92 -3.16 7.44
CA ILE A 220 1.90 -2.93 8.51
C ILE A 220 3.18 -3.75 8.26
N LEU A 221 3.04 -5.03 7.91
CA LEU A 221 4.18 -5.90 7.62
C LEU A 221 4.97 -5.45 6.40
N VAL A 222 4.31 -4.91 5.38
CA VAL A 222 4.97 -4.28 4.22
C VAL A 222 5.86 -3.14 4.68
N GLY A 223 5.33 -2.18 5.47
CA GLY A 223 6.13 -1.08 5.99
C GLY A 223 7.32 -1.57 6.81
N LEU A 224 7.06 -2.48 7.75
CA LEU A 224 8.07 -3.03 8.65
C LEU A 224 9.19 -3.77 7.89
N PHE A 225 8.83 -4.66 6.96
CA PHE A 225 9.82 -5.40 6.17
C PHE A 225 10.55 -4.49 5.18
N GLY A 226 9.91 -3.45 4.64
CA GLY A 226 10.60 -2.43 3.85
C GLY A 226 11.66 -1.69 4.66
N TYR A 227 11.30 -1.28 5.88
CA TYR A 227 12.24 -0.67 6.83
C TYR A 227 13.41 -1.61 7.16
N LEU A 228 13.12 -2.84 7.60
CA LEU A 228 14.15 -3.79 8.03
C LEU A 228 15.02 -4.30 6.87
N GLY A 229 14.39 -4.71 5.77
CA GLY A 229 15.06 -5.32 4.63
C GLY A 229 15.89 -4.33 3.84
N TYR A 230 15.46 -3.08 3.73
CA TYR A 230 16.16 -2.09 2.91
C TYR A 230 17.11 -1.19 3.71
N LEU A 231 16.67 -0.65 4.87
CA LEU A 231 17.53 0.23 5.66
C LEU A 231 18.56 -0.54 6.48
N LEU A 232 18.22 -1.76 6.92
CA LEU A 232 19.02 -2.58 7.82
C LEU A 232 19.54 -1.74 9.00
N PRO A 233 18.69 -1.29 9.93
CA PRO A 233 19.14 -0.46 11.03
C PRO A 233 20.16 -1.20 11.90
N ASN A 234 21.08 -0.46 12.54
CA ASN A 234 22.22 -1.06 13.24
C ASN A 234 21.81 -2.07 14.32
N TRP A 235 20.74 -1.78 15.06
CA TRP A 235 20.21 -2.71 16.07
C TRP A 235 19.79 -4.05 15.45
N PHE A 236 19.20 -4.03 14.25
CA PHE A 236 18.75 -5.23 13.56
C PHE A 236 19.93 -5.99 12.95
N ARG A 237 20.92 -5.27 12.40
CA ARG A 237 22.18 -5.88 11.96
C ARG A 237 22.86 -6.63 13.10
N ASN A 238 22.92 -6.03 14.28
CA ASN A 238 23.51 -6.63 15.47
C ASN A 238 22.78 -7.90 15.95
N ILE A 239 21.45 -7.98 15.73
CA ILE A 239 20.67 -9.19 16.02
C ILE A 239 21.03 -10.30 15.03
N ILE A 240 21.15 -9.95 13.74
CA ILE A 240 21.47 -10.91 12.68
C ILE A 240 22.91 -11.42 12.81
N SER A 241 23.88 -10.54 13.10
CA SER A 241 25.30 -10.89 13.15
C SER A 241 25.70 -11.75 14.35
N LYS A 242 24.82 -11.90 15.35
CA LYS A 242 25.02 -12.75 16.52
C LYS A 242 24.58 -14.20 16.30
N LYS A 243 23.97 -14.50 15.15
CA LYS A 243 23.59 -15.85 14.73
C LYS A 243 24.62 -16.38 13.75
#